data_AF-A0A6P5STY8-F1
#
_entry.id   AF-A0A6P5STY8-F1
#
_cell.length_a   1.000
_cell.length_b   1.000
_cell.length_c   1.000
_cell.angle_alpha   90.00
_cell.angle_beta   90.00
_cell.angle_gamma   90.00
#
_symmetry.space_group_name_H-M   'P 1'
#
loop_
_entity.id
_entity.type
_entity.pdbx_description
1 polymer ?
#
loop_
_entity_poly.entity_id
_entity_poly.type
_entity_poly.pdbx_seq_one_letter_code
_entity_poly.pdbx_strand_id
1 'polypeptide(L)'
;MSGKQPKTILTDQSAAMASVILDVFPETSHRLCVWHIYQNAAKNLSHVFHGSKEFAHDFSTCVYDHEDVNEWLLSWNHMLDKYSLRGNKWLKEIFELREKWALVYGRNTFTTDMKSTQRSECMNNVLNKYLKPKHNLLRFFKNYERVLVDRTYEELLANFEMLQTTHVLLLSVEMLQHGVEVYTPEVFKLFQEEYRRILDYNIYKVGKSEMTTEYKVSYIVLDKKNVKRIPSQYILNRFRRDAKAKSITSYNGFGIHDNPKESMGKRYNHLCRNFREIASFAAEHEKLTEYVNAPLRCSKV
;
A
#
# COMPACT_ATOMS: atom_id res chain seq x y z
N MET A 1 -12.07 -10.02 -4.67
CA MET A 1 -12.34 -8.58 -4.43
C MET A 1 -13.79 -8.26 -4.78
N SER A 2 -14.77 -8.86 -4.08
CA SER A 2 -16.22 -8.59 -4.28
C SER A 2 -16.68 -8.52 -5.75
N GLY A 3 -16.29 -9.49 -6.57
CA GLY A 3 -16.62 -9.56 -8.00
C GLY A 3 -15.91 -8.57 -8.94
N LYS A 4 -15.11 -7.61 -8.43
CA LYS A 4 -14.43 -6.60 -9.26
C LYS A 4 -12.98 -6.99 -9.56
N GLN A 5 -12.59 -6.83 -10.82
CA GLN A 5 -11.19 -6.93 -11.25
C GLN A 5 -10.35 -5.72 -10.74
N PRO A 6 -9.01 -5.82 -10.69
CA PRO A 6 -8.15 -4.66 -10.50
C PRO A 6 -8.36 -3.59 -11.58
N LYS A 7 -8.02 -2.33 -11.26
CA LYS A 7 -7.83 -1.29 -12.29
C LYS A 7 -6.36 -1.13 -12.72
N THR A 8 -5.43 -1.58 -11.90
CA THR A 8 -3.99 -1.62 -12.20
C THR A 8 -3.38 -2.93 -11.68
N ILE A 9 -2.54 -3.58 -12.48
CA ILE A 9 -1.64 -4.67 -12.04
C ILE A 9 -0.20 -4.30 -12.44
N LEU A 10 0.74 -4.55 -11.53
CA LEU A 10 2.18 -4.41 -11.74
C LEU A 10 2.84 -5.81 -11.70
N THR A 11 3.59 -6.16 -12.73
CA THR A 11 4.39 -7.41 -12.80
C THR A 11 5.85 -7.15 -13.14
N ASP A 12 6.67 -8.19 -13.09
CA ASP A 12 7.94 -8.23 -13.82
C ASP A 12 7.72 -8.39 -15.34
N GLN A 13 8.80 -8.50 -16.10
CA GLN A 13 8.80 -8.63 -17.57
C GLN A 13 8.40 -10.06 -18.03
N SER A 14 7.25 -10.56 -17.57
CA SER A 14 6.73 -11.89 -17.90
C SER A 14 5.65 -11.83 -18.99
N ALA A 15 5.95 -12.36 -20.17
CA ALA A 15 5.00 -12.44 -21.29
C ALA A 15 3.79 -13.33 -20.99
N ALA A 16 3.99 -14.43 -20.24
CA ALA A 16 2.91 -15.31 -19.81
C ALA A 16 1.92 -14.59 -18.88
N MET A 17 2.44 -13.81 -17.91
CA MET A 17 1.59 -12.97 -17.07
C MET A 17 0.87 -11.88 -17.88
N ALA A 18 1.55 -11.30 -18.87
CA ALA A 18 0.95 -10.27 -19.74
C ALA A 18 -0.24 -10.79 -20.55
N SER A 19 -0.19 -12.03 -21.06
CA SER A 19 -1.35 -12.69 -21.70
C SER A 19 -2.45 -12.93 -20.68
N VAL A 20 -2.16 -13.68 -19.61
CA VAL A 20 -3.18 -14.09 -18.62
C VAL A 20 -3.88 -12.88 -17.98
N ILE A 21 -3.21 -11.75 -17.80
CA ILE A 21 -3.84 -10.51 -17.30
C ILE A 21 -4.81 -9.92 -18.35
N LEU A 22 -4.45 -9.91 -19.63
CA LEU A 22 -5.31 -9.44 -20.72
C LEU A 22 -6.54 -10.36 -20.89
N ASP A 23 -6.31 -11.67 -20.84
CA ASP A 23 -7.34 -12.71 -21.02
C ASP A 23 -8.36 -12.75 -19.86
N VAL A 24 -7.89 -12.59 -18.62
CA VAL A 24 -8.72 -12.72 -17.41
C VAL A 24 -9.26 -11.38 -16.89
N PHE A 25 -8.58 -10.26 -17.16
CA PHE A 25 -8.93 -8.94 -16.61
C PHE A 25 -8.81 -7.79 -17.65
N PRO A 26 -9.52 -7.85 -18.80
CA PRO A 26 -9.29 -6.97 -19.95
C PRO A 26 -9.36 -5.46 -19.67
N GLU A 27 -10.15 -4.99 -18.69
CA GLU A 27 -10.16 -3.56 -18.32
C GLU A 27 -8.97 -3.10 -17.44
N THR A 28 -7.98 -3.96 -17.17
CA THR A 28 -6.89 -3.67 -16.23
C THR A 28 -5.73 -2.99 -16.94
N SER A 29 -5.29 -1.83 -16.41
CA SER A 29 -4.00 -1.26 -16.82
C SER A 29 -2.86 -2.17 -16.34
N HIS A 30 -2.29 -2.94 -17.27
CA HIS A 30 -1.12 -3.77 -17.03
C HIS A 30 0.16 -2.95 -17.22
N ARG A 31 0.85 -2.70 -16.10
CA ARG A 31 2.12 -1.97 -16.04
C ARG A 31 3.25 -2.91 -15.61
N LEU A 32 4.48 -2.57 -15.97
CA LEU A 32 5.69 -3.27 -15.54
C LEU A 32 6.33 -2.56 -14.34
N CYS A 33 6.89 -3.35 -13.44
CA CYS A 33 7.57 -2.90 -12.24
C CYS A 33 8.88 -2.20 -12.57
N VAL A 34 8.91 -0.87 -12.40
CA VAL A 34 10.04 0.01 -12.77
C VAL A 34 11.35 -0.42 -12.09
N TRP A 35 11.29 -0.83 -10.82
CA TRP A 35 12.43 -1.40 -10.10
C TRP A 35 12.99 -2.69 -10.74
N HIS A 36 12.13 -3.55 -11.32
CA HIS A 36 12.58 -4.75 -12.04
C HIS A 36 13.21 -4.39 -13.40
N ILE A 37 12.75 -3.32 -14.06
CA ILE A 37 13.43 -2.76 -15.25
C ILE A 37 14.86 -2.34 -14.88
N TYR A 38 15.03 -1.60 -13.78
CA TYR A 38 16.35 -1.17 -13.31
C TYR A 38 17.25 -2.36 -12.92
N GLN A 39 16.72 -3.37 -12.20
CA GLN A 39 17.48 -4.59 -11.92
C GLN A 39 17.88 -5.37 -13.18
N ASN A 40 17.02 -5.39 -14.21
CA ASN A 40 17.33 -6.07 -15.46
C ASN A 40 18.31 -5.26 -16.31
N ALA A 41 18.30 -3.92 -16.24
CA ALA A 41 19.36 -3.08 -16.78
C ALA A 41 20.71 -3.39 -16.13
N ALA A 42 20.77 -3.45 -14.79
CA ALA A 42 21.99 -3.76 -14.05
C ALA A 42 22.62 -5.12 -14.42
N LYS A 43 21.80 -6.10 -14.84
CA LYS A 43 22.25 -7.40 -15.36
C LYS A 43 22.73 -7.31 -16.82
N ASN A 44 21.87 -6.84 -17.72
CA ASN A 44 22.12 -6.82 -19.18
C ASN A 44 23.18 -5.80 -19.61
N LEU A 45 23.33 -4.71 -18.86
CA LEU A 45 24.26 -3.60 -19.10
C LEU A 45 25.35 -3.55 -18.03
N SER A 46 25.61 -4.67 -17.36
CA SER A 46 26.59 -4.79 -16.26
C SER A 46 27.96 -4.22 -16.59
N HIS A 47 28.45 -4.38 -17.82
CA HIS A 47 29.71 -3.78 -18.28
C HIS A 47 29.67 -2.24 -18.29
N VAL A 48 28.53 -1.62 -18.60
CA VAL A 48 28.35 -0.15 -18.58
C VAL A 48 28.24 0.35 -17.13
N PHE A 49 27.46 -0.34 -16.29
CA PHE A 49 27.29 -0.02 -14.86
C PHE A 49 28.60 -0.07 -14.05
N HIS A 50 29.58 -0.89 -14.45
CA HIS A 50 30.92 -0.89 -13.86
C HIS A 50 31.90 0.04 -14.60
N GLY A 51 31.67 0.34 -15.89
CA GLY A 51 32.54 1.17 -16.73
C GLY A 51 32.34 2.68 -16.57
N SER A 52 31.17 3.14 -16.14
CA SER A 52 30.87 4.55 -15.84
C SER A 52 30.04 4.66 -14.56
N LYS A 53 30.45 5.57 -13.67
CA LYS A 53 29.71 5.87 -12.43
C LYS A 53 28.46 6.71 -12.71
N GLU A 54 28.52 7.46 -13.79
CA GLU A 54 27.50 8.38 -14.29
C GLU A 54 26.35 7.61 -14.97
N PHE A 55 26.61 6.43 -15.56
CA PHE A 55 25.59 5.64 -16.23
C PHE A 55 24.42 5.26 -15.32
N ALA A 56 24.71 4.88 -14.08
CA ALA A 56 23.69 4.52 -13.10
C ALA A 56 22.77 5.72 -12.76
N HIS A 57 23.33 6.93 -12.71
CA HIS A 57 22.59 8.17 -12.52
C HIS A 57 21.72 8.49 -13.75
N ASP A 58 22.32 8.57 -14.94
CA ASP A 58 21.62 8.92 -16.18
C ASP A 58 20.48 7.94 -16.49
N PHE A 59 20.71 6.64 -16.28
CA PHE A 59 19.68 5.62 -16.42
C PHE A 59 18.62 5.72 -15.30
N SER A 60 18.98 6.06 -14.06
CA SER A 60 17.99 6.34 -12.99
C SER A 60 17.09 7.52 -13.38
N THR A 61 17.64 8.61 -13.89
CA THR A 61 16.87 9.78 -14.33
C THR A 61 15.95 9.45 -15.50
N CYS A 62 16.44 8.69 -16.50
CA CYS A 62 15.61 8.09 -17.56
C CYS A 62 14.46 7.20 -17.06
N VAL A 63 14.50 6.72 -15.81
CA VAL A 63 13.58 5.72 -15.26
C VAL A 63 12.60 6.30 -14.22
N TYR A 64 13.00 7.32 -13.46
CA TYR A 64 12.24 7.82 -12.31
C TYR A 64 11.90 9.31 -12.32
N ASP A 65 12.66 10.15 -13.04
CA ASP A 65 12.70 11.60 -12.77
C ASP A 65 12.03 12.45 -13.86
N HIS A 66 11.80 11.91 -15.06
CA HIS A 66 11.15 12.63 -16.16
C HIS A 66 9.64 12.71 -16.02
N GLU A 67 9.10 13.89 -16.34
CA GLU A 67 7.68 14.19 -16.34
C GLU A 67 7.12 14.34 -17.77
N ASP A 68 7.78 15.08 -18.68
CA ASP A 68 7.33 15.15 -20.07
C ASP A 68 7.87 14.03 -20.97
N VAL A 69 7.07 13.64 -21.98
CA VAL A 69 7.42 12.58 -22.94
C VAL A 69 8.57 13.00 -23.86
N ASN A 70 8.66 14.27 -24.24
CA ASN A 70 9.72 14.77 -25.13
C ASN A 70 11.05 14.92 -24.37
N GLU A 71 11.01 15.44 -23.14
CA GLU A 71 12.16 15.49 -22.23
C GLU A 71 12.72 14.08 -21.98
N TRP A 72 11.83 13.11 -21.71
CA TRP A 72 12.19 11.71 -21.56
C TRP A 72 12.82 11.12 -22.84
N LEU A 73 12.23 11.35 -24.02
CA LEU A 73 12.78 10.88 -25.30
C LEU A 73 14.14 11.49 -25.63
N LEU A 74 14.36 12.78 -25.32
CA LEU A 74 15.63 13.46 -25.48
C LEU A 74 16.70 12.88 -24.54
N SER A 75 16.38 12.72 -23.26
CA SER A 75 17.29 12.16 -22.25
C SER A 75 17.64 10.69 -22.54
N TRP A 76 16.65 9.88 -22.95
CA TRP A 76 16.86 8.49 -23.36
C TRP A 76 17.77 8.39 -24.58
N ASN A 77 17.55 9.21 -25.63
CA ASN A 77 18.43 9.23 -26.80
C ASN A 77 19.84 9.71 -26.44
N HIS A 78 19.97 10.76 -25.63
CA HIS A 78 21.27 11.26 -25.16
C HIS A 78 22.05 10.18 -24.38
N MET A 79 21.39 9.42 -23.52
CA MET A 79 21.98 8.26 -22.83
C MET A 79 22.40 7.17 -23.83
N LEU A 80 21.58 6.85 -24.83
CA LEU A 80 21.96 5.88 -25.87
C LEU A 80 23.17 6.33 -26.70
N ASP A 81 23.35 7.63 -26.95
CA ASP A 81 24.51 8.17 -27.65
C ASP A 81 25.76 8.22 -26.77
N LYS A 82 25.64 8.81 -25.58
CA LYS A 82 26.74 9.01 -24.60
C LYS A 82 27.47 7.72 -24.24
N TYR A 83 26.75 6.60 -24.25
CA TYR A 83 27.28 5.27 -23.91
C TYR A 83 27.37 4.30 -25.11
N SER A 84 27.17 4.79 -26.35
CA SER A 84 27.20 3.98 -27.59
C SER A 84 26.21 2.80 -27.61
N LEU A 85 25.08 2.92 -26.92
CA LEU A 85 24.11 1.84 -26.68
C LEU A 85 23.02 1.70 -27.74
N ARG A 86 22.97 2.56 -28.79
CA ARG A 86 22.01 2.42 -29.91
C ARG A 86 21.99 1.03 -30.58
N GLY A 87 23.08 0.27 -30.49
CA GLY A 87 23.13 -1.11 -30.98
C GLY A 87 22.39 -2.12 -30.11
N ASN A 88 22.25 -1.87 -28.81
CA ASN A 88 21.91 -2.87 -27.79
C ASN A 88 20.50 -3.46 -27.95
N LYS A 89 20.42 -4.80 -28.00
CA LYS A 89 19.17 -5.56 -28.21
C LYS A 89 18.17 -5.39 -27.06
N TRP A 90 18.62 -5.50 -25.82
CA TRP A 90 17.75 -5.40 -24.64
C TRP A 90 17.16 -3.98 -24.49
N LEU A 91 17.94 -2.93 -24.76
CA LEU A 91 17.44 -1.55 -24.73
C LEU A 91 16.40 -1.25 -25.82
N LYS A 92 16.46 -1.92 -26.97
CA LYS A 92 15.40 -1.85 -27.99
C LYS A 92 14.13 -2.57 -27.52
N GLU A 93 14.28 -3.80 -27.03
CA GLU A 93 13.16 -4.60 -26.50
C GLU A 93 12.44 -3.91 -25.34
N ILE A 94 13.17 -3.22 -24.45
CA ILE A 94 12.57 -2.47 -23.36
C ILE A 94 11.95 -1.15 -23.84
N PHE A 95 12.50 -0.51 -24.88
CA PHE A 95 11.92 0.71 -25.46
C PHE A 95 10.58 0.46 -26.15
N GLU A 96 10.36 -0.70 -26.78
CA GLU A 96 9.02 -1.05 -27.30
C GLU A 96 7.99 -1.30 -26.19
N LEU A 97 8.44 -1.60 -24.97
CA LEU A 97 7.58 -1.74 -23.79
C LEU A 97 7.39 -0.42 -23.01
N ARG A 98 7.89 0.72 -23.51
CA ARG A 98 7.89 2.04 -22.82
C ARG A 98 6.53 2.43 -22.24
N GLU A 99 5.44 2.20 -22.97
CA GLU A 99 4.07 2.52 -22.52
C GLU A 99 3.61 1.71 -21.29
N LYS A 100 4.22 0.55 -21.05
CA LYS A 100 3.96 -0.27 -19.87
C LYS A 100 4.87 0.04 -18.67
N TRP A 101 6.06 0.62 -18.86
CA TRP A 101 7.01 0.86 -17.74
C TRP A 101 7.34 2.33 -17.47
N ALA A 102 7.61 3.14 -18.49
CA ALA A 102 8.10 4.51 -18.29
C ALA A 102 6.99 5.39 -17.68
N LEU A 103 7.38 6.24 -16.73
CA LEU A 103 6.42 6.98 -15.88
C LEU A 103 5.61 8.02 -16.67
N VAL A 104 6.22 8.66 -17.66
CA VAL A 104 5.60 9.68 -18.52
C VAL A 104 4.34 9.17 -19.23
N TYR A 105 4.34 7.91 -19.70
CA TYR A 105 3.16 7.25 -20.29
C TYR A 105 2.17 6.69 -19.23
N GLY A 106 2.60 6.59 -17.97
CA GLY A 106 1.82 6.01 -16.87
C GLY A 106 0.80 6.95 -16.23
N ARG A 107 0.85 8.26 -16.52
CA ARG A 107 0.09 9.32 -15.83
C ARG A 107 -1.43 9.10 -15.74
N ASN A 108 -2.04 8.46 -16.73
CA ASN A 108 -3.48 8.14 -16.72
C ASN A 108 -3.85 6.92 -15.87
N THR A 109 -2.86 6.19 -15.33
CA THR A 109 -3.04 5.01 -14.48
C THR A 109 -2.68 5.33 -13.04
N PHE A 110 -3.67 5.33 -12.14
CA PHE A 110 -3.42 5.53 -10.72
C PHE A 110 -2.71 4.30 -10.11
N THR A 111 -1.45 4.50 -9.69
CA THR A 111 -0.58 3.46 -9.11
C THR A 111 -0.36 3.59 -7.61
N THR A 112 -0.88 4.64 -6.94
CA THR A 112 -0.53 4.96 -5.52
C THR A 112 0.98 4.89 -5.26
N ASP A 113 1.76 5.52 -6.14
CA ASP A 113 3.24 5.59 -6.10
C ASP A 113 3.96 4.24 -6.00
N MET A 114 3.33 3.15 -6.45
CA MET A 114 3.94 1.83 -6.54
C MET A 114 5.01 1.80 -7.66
N LYS A 115 6.20 2.33 -7.35
CA LYS A 115 7.40 2.28 -8.21
C LYS A 115 8.07 0.89 -8.25
N SER A 116 7.75 0.00 -7.30
CA SER A 116 8.17 -1.41 -7.29
C SER A 116 7.04 -2.37 -6.92
N THR A 117 7.33 -3.68 -6.98
CA THR A 117 6.56 -4.79 -6.40
C THR A 117 6.66 -4.83 -4.86
N GLN A 118 6.80 -3.66 -4.22
CA GLN A 118 7.04 -3.42 -2.79
C GLN A 118 6.19 -4.26 -1.84
N ARG A 119 4.94 -4.58 -2.20
CA ARG A 119 4.03 -5.42 -1.40
C ARG A 119 4.43 -6.89 -1.38
N SER A 120 4.83 -7.47 -2.50
CA SER A 120 5.36 -8.85 -2.53
C SER A 120 6.81 -8.90 -2.04
N GLU A 121 7.63 -7.89 -2.31
CA GLU A 121 8.98 -7.73 -1.74
C GLU A 121 8.95 -7.69 -0.20
N CYS A 122 8.08 -6.88 0.39
CA CYS A 122 7.88 -6.81 1.84
C CYS A 122 7.39 -8.14 2.42
N MET A 123 6.42 -8.80 1.77
CA MET A 123 5.95 -10.13 2.21
C MET A 123 7.03 -11.20 2.08
N ASN A 124 7.83 -11.18 1.01
CA ASN A 124 8.99 -12.06 0.83
C ASN A 124 10.02 -11.83 1.94
N ASN A 125 10.30 -10.58 2.33
CA ASN A 125 11.20 -10.26 3.44
C ASN A 125 10.68 -10.76 4.80
N VAL A 126 9.36 -10.79 5.02
CA VAL A 126 8.76 -11.45 6.19
C VAL A 126 8.91 -12.97 6.09
N LEU A 127 8.47 -13.57 4.98
CA LEU A 127 8.54 -15.02 4.75
C LEU A 127 9.97 -15.57 4.85
N ASN A 128 10.97 -14.86 4.33
CA ASN A 128 12.38 -15.23 4.36
C ASN A 128 12.99 -15.26 5.77
N LYS A 129 12.33 -14.71 6.80
CA LYS A 129 12.73 -14.93 8.20
C LYS A 129 12.50 -16.39 8.62
N TYR A 130 11.33 -16.93 8.27
CA TYR A 130 10.82 -18.23 8.71
C TYR A 130 11.10 -19.39 7.73
N LEU A 131 11.09 -19.08 6.43
CA LEU A 131 11.28 -20.03 5.34
C LEU A 131 12.71 -19.96 4.81
N LYS A 132 13.25 -21.11 4.39
CA LYS A 132 14.57 -21.24 3.75
C LYS A 132 14.44 -22.24 2.58
N PRO A 133 15.17 -22.09 1.47
CA PRO A 133 15.06 -22.99 0.31
C PRO A 133 15.27 -24.48 0.63
N LYS A 134 16.06 -24.79 1.66
CA LYS A 134 16.30 -26.16 2.16
C LYS A 134 15.18 -26.75 3.04
N HIS A 135 13.99 -26.15 3.09
CA HIS A 135 12.85 -26.69 3.82
C HIS A 135 12.05 -27.65 2.93
N ASN A 136 11.89 -28.91 3.35
CA ASN A 136 10.89 -29.81 2.76
C ASN A 136 9.45 -29.31 3.03
N LEU A 137 8.46 -29.83 2.29
CA LEU A 137 7.07 -29.34 2.36
C LEU A 137 6.49 -29.35 3.78
N LEU A 138 6.73 -30.40 4.57
CA LEU A 138 6.27 -30.47 5.96
C LEU A 138 6.88 -29.36 6.83
N ARG A 139 8.17 -29.04 6.63
CA ARG A 139 8.88 -27.95 7.32
C ARG A 139 8.52 -26.58 6.75
N PHE A 140 8.09 -26.48 5.49
CA PHE A 140 7.50 -25.27 4.93
C PHE A 140 6.17 -24.95 5.63
N PHE A 141 5.20 -25.88 5.62
CA PHE A 141 3.88 -25.64 6.21
C PHE A 141 3.95 -25.32 7.70
N LYS A 142 4.73 -26.07 8.50
CA LYS A 142 4.91 -25.78 9.94
C LYS A 142 5.52 -24.41 10.26
N ASN A 143 6.27 -23.81 9.33
CA ASN A 143 6.80 -22.45 9.49
C ASN A 143 5.87 -21.39 8.86
N TYR A 144 5.10 -21.75 7.85
CA TYR A 144 4.04 -20.89 7.29
C TYR A 144 2.88 -20.70 8.28
N GLU A 145 2.46 -21.75 8.99
CA GLU A 145 1.50 -21.66 10.10
C GLU A 145 1.97 -20.69 11.18
N ARG A 146 3.27 -20.70 11.53
CA ARG A 146 3.87 -19.73 12.46
C ARG A 146 3.79 -18.30 11.92
N VAL A 147 4.10 -18.08 10.64
CA VAL A 147 3.92 -16.76 10.00
C VAL A 147 2.47 -16.28 10.14
N LEU A 148 1.48 -17.16 9.98
CA LEU A 148 0.06 -16.78 10.13
C LEU A 148 -0.31 -16.46 11.58
N VAL A 149 0.18 -17.23 12.56
CA VAL A 149 -0.04 -16.97 13.99
C VAL A 149 0.59 -15.63 14.39
N ASP A 150 1.88 -15.45 14.10
CA ASP A 150 2.61 -14.22 14.41
C ASP A 150 1.96 -13.01 13.73
N ARG A 151 1.60 -13.10 12.44
CA ARG A 151 0.86 -12.04 11.75
C ARG A 151 -0.48 -11.71 12.40
N THR A 152 -1.23 -12.71 12.86
CA THR A 152 -2.51 -12.50 13.55
C THR A 152 -2.32 -11.81 14.90
N TYR A 153 -1.21 -12.10 15.59
CA TYR A 153 -0.85 -11.46 16.86
C TYR A 153 -0.38 -10.01 16.66
N GLU A 154 0.52 -9.74 15.70
CA GLU A 154 0.92 -8.39 15.30
C GLU A 154 -0.30 -7.55 14.87
N GLU A 155 -1.22 -8.13 14.09
CA GLU A 155 -2.47 -7.48 13.73
C GLU A 155 -3.38 -7.24 14.94
N LEU A 156 -3.33 -8.05 16.00
CA LEU A 156 -4.11 -7.84 17.22
C LEU A 156 -3.54 -6.67 18.05
N LEU A 157 -2.21 -6.62 18.21
CA LEU A 157 -1.52 -5.50 18.86
C LEU A 157 -1.82 -4.18 18.15
N ALA A 158 -1.65 -4.12 16.82
CA ALA A 158 -1.93 -2.92 16.05
C ALA A 158 -3.41 -2.47 16.12
N ASN A 159 -4.37 -3.40 16.27
CA ASN A 159 -5.77 -3.02 16.52
C ASN A 159 -5.97 -2.44 17.93
N PHE A 160 -5.27 -2.99 18.94
CA PHE A 160 -5.34 -2.50 20.33
C PHE A 160 -4.70 -1.10 20.44
N GLU A 161 -3.51 -0.92 19.88
CA GLU A 161 -2.84 0.38 19.79
C GLU A 161 -3.70 1.42 19.06
N MET A 162 -4.37 1.06 17.95
CA MET A 162 -5.32 1.93 17.26
C MET A 162 -6.54 2.36 18.11
N LEU A 163 -6.92 1.58 19.11
CA LEU A 163 -8.01 1.92 20.03
C LEU A 163 -7.53 2.79 21.20
N GLN A 164 -6.22 2.74 21.53
CA GLN A 164 -5.60 3.58 22.57
C GLN A 164 -4.97 4.87 22.02
N THR A 165 -4.75 4.98 20.71
CA THR A 165 -4.09 6.12 20.07
C THR A 165 -5.03 7.33 19.96
N THR A 166 -4.80 8.32 20.82
CA THR A 166 -5.33 9.68 20.64
C THR A 166 -4.51 10.43 19.59
N HIS A 167 -5.14 10.90 18.52
CA HIS A 167 -4.45 11.59 17.44
C HIS A 167 -4.27 13.09 17.71
N VAL A 168 -3.02 13.55 17.67
CA VAL A 168 -2.70 14.98 17.60
C VAL A 168 -2.98 15.50 16.19
N LEU A 169 -3.84 16.51 16.08
CA LEU A 169 -4.07 17.25 14.85
C LEU A 169 -2.97 18.31 14.71
N LEU A 170 -2.29 18.34 13.56
CA LEU A 170 -1.35 19.44 13.23
C LEU A 170 -2.09 20.77 13.06
N LEU A 171 -3.34 20.73 12.61
CA LEU A 171 -4.22 21.88 12.42
C LEU A 171 -5.64 21.50 12.86
N SER A 172 -6.30 22.37 13.64
CA SER A 172 -7.69 22.14 14.06
C SER A 172 -8.67 22.53 12.95
N VAL A 173 -8.81 21.65 11.94
CA VAL A 173 -9.69 21.84 10.78
C VAL A 173 -10.55 20.60 10.55
N GLU A 174 -11.80 20.81 10.09
CA GLU A 174 -12.82 19.77 9.87
C GLU A 174 -12.33 18.60 9.00
N MET A 175 -11.46 18.88 8.01
CA MET A 175 -10.90 17.87 7.12
C MET A 175 -10.00 16.86 7.86
N LEU A 176 -9.18 17.33 8.80
CA LEU A 176 -8.30 16.47 9.59
C LEU A 176 -9.07 15.77 10.71
N GLN A 177 -10.06 16.43 11.31
CA GLN A 177 -11.00 15.81 12.25
C GLN A 177 -11.71 14.60 11.60
N HIS A 178 -12.31 14.78 10.42
CA HIS A 178 -12.90 13.67 9.65
C HIS A 178 -11.86 12.62 9.21
N GLY A 179 -10.60 13.02 8.99
CA GLY A 179 -9.50 12.09 8.77
C GLY A 179 -9.30 11.10 9.93
N VAL A 180 -9.38 11.56 11.18
CA VAL A 180 -9.25 10.73 12.40
C VAL A 180 -10.46 9.82 12.62
N GLU A 181 -11.66 10.27 12.25
CA GLU A 181 -12.88 9.44 12.28
C GLU A 181 -12.78 8.27 11.29
N VAL A 182 -12.21 8.52 10.10
CA VAL A 182 -12.21 7.59 8.98
C VAL A 182 -11.04 6.62 8.97
N TYR A 183 -9.80 7.12 9.07
CA TYR A 183 -8.59 6.37 8.71
C TYR A 183 -7.93 5.65 9.89
N THR A 184 -7.23 4.55 9.61
CA THR A 184 -6.33 3.93 10.59
C THR A 184 -5.15 4.86 10.93
N PRO A 185 -4.52 4.74 12.12
CA PRO A 185 -3.50 5.66 12.60
C PRO A 185 -2.39 6.01 11.59
N GLU A 186 -1.78 5.00 10.96
CA GLU A 186 -0.72 5.22 9.97
C GLU A 186 -1.23 5.87 8.68
N VAL A 187 -2.47 5.60 8.26
CA VAL A 187 -3.05 6.28 7.08
C VAL A 187 -3.45 7.72 7.42
N PHE A 188 -3.96 7.99 8.63
CA PHE A 188 -4.23 9.36 9.06
C PHE A 188 -2.94 10.18 9.13
N LYS A 189 -1.85 9.63 9.66
CA LYS A 189 -0.52 10.25 9.70
C LYS A 189 -0.01 10.64 8.31
N LEU A 190 -0.13 9.75 7.32
CA LEU A 190 0.21 10.05 5.92
C LEU A 190 -0.71 11.13 5.33
N PHE A 191 -2.03 11.01 5.53
CA PHE A 191 -3.01 11.98 5.06
C PHE A 191 -2.76 13.38 5.64
N GLN A 192 -2.38 13.47 6.91
CA GLN A 192 -2.08 14.72 7.61
C GLN A 192 -0.82 15.41 7.07
N GLU A 193 0.23 14.67 6.72
CA GLU A 193 1.43 15.26 6.07
C GLU A 193 1.16 15.73 4.64
N GLU A 194 0.44 14.97 3.82
CA GLU A 194 0.07 15.44 2.47
C GLU A 194 -0.89 16.63 2.52
N TYR A 195 -1.84 16.64 3.48
CA TYR A 195 -2.72 17.78 3.71
C TYR A 195 -1.95 19.03 4.16
N ARG A 196 -0.90 18.88 4.97
CA ARG A 196 0.00 19.98 5.34
C ARG A 196 0.69 20.56 4.10
N ARG A 197 1.25 19.72 3.21
CA ARG A 197 1.85 20.17 1.93
C ARG A 197 0.86 20.92 1.02
N ILE A 198 -0.41 20.52 1.03
CA ILE A 198 -1.49 21.20 0.29
C ILE A 198 -1.81 22.61 0.85
N LEU A 199 -1.33 22.94 2.04
CA LEU A 199 -1.39 24.28 2.64
C LEU A 199 -0.08 25.08 2.52
N ASP A 200 1.03 24.42 2.16
CA ASP A 200 2.34 25.08 2.04
C ASP A 200 2.48 25.92 0.74
N TYR A 201 1.79 25.49 -0.37
CA TYR A 201 0.95 26.21 -3.05
C TYR A 201 -0.45 26.97 -3.46
N ASN A 202 -0.56 28.30 -3.27
CA ASN A 202 -1.07 29.28 -4.25
C ASN A 202 0.18 30.08 -4.64
N ILE A 203 0.20 30.80 -5.76
CA ILE A 203 1.17 31.89 -6.02
C ILE A 203 0.45 33.01 -6.79
N TYR A 204 0.67 34.28 -6.44
CA TYR A 204 0.13 35.43 -7.18
C TYR A 204 1.18 36.53 -7.41
N LYS A 205 1.18 37.15 -8.58
CA LYS A 205 2.16 38.17 -9.00
C LYS A 205 1.96 39.50 -8.25
N VAL A 206 3.03 40.08 -7.72
CA VAL A 206 3.01 41.37 -6.99
C VAL A 206 3.37 42.53 -7.90
N GLY A 207 4.39 42.35 -8.75
CA GLY A 207 4.91 43.41 -9.60
C GLY A 207 5.71 42.91 -10.80
N LYS A 208 6.12 43.85 -11.66
CA LYS A 208 7.05 43.66 -12.76
C LYS A 208 7.91 44.92 -12.92
N SER A 209 9.22 44.76 -13.02
CA SER A 209 10.15 45.77 -13.54
C SER A 209 10.53 45.43 -15.00
N GLU A 210 11.39 46.22 -15.63
CA GLU A 210 11.87 45.93 -16.99
C GLU A 210 12.67 44.62 -17.05
N MET A 211 13.39 44.25 -15.99
CA MET A 211 14.25 43.05 -15.94
C MET A 211 13.76 41.93 -15.02
N THR A 212 12.77 42.17 -14.14
CA THR A 212 12.31 41.17 -13.15
C THR A 212 10.78 41.09 -13.02
N THR A 213 10.28 39.98 -12.49
CA THR A 213 8.86 39.76 -12.17
C THR A 213 8.76 39.06 -10.80
N GLU A 214 7.83 39.53 -9.97
CA GLU A 214 7.77 39.18 -8.54
C GLU A 214 6.47 38.44 -8.17
N TYR A 215 6.54 37.44 -7.28
CA TYR A 215 5.47 36.48 -6.99
C TYR A 215 5.33 36.22 -5.46
N LYS A 216 4.11 35.93 -4.95
CA LYS A 216 3.74 36.05 -3.51
C LYS A 216 3.50 34.78 -2.67
N VAL A 217 3.10 33.65 -3.26
CA VAL A 217 2.86 32.38 -2.52
C VAL A 217 1.64 32.40 -1.53
N SER A 218 1.50 31.36 -0.67
CA SER A 218 0.52 31.05 0.41
C SER A 218 -0.82 30.39 0.00
N TYR A 219 -1.04 29.10 0.32
CA TYR A 219 -2.01 28.19 -0.35
C TYR A 219 -3.36 28.00 0.37
N ILE A 220 -4.47 27.89 -0.40
CA ILE A 220 -5.70 27.16 0.02
C ILE A 220 -6.61 26.85 -1.20
N VAL A 221 -6.90 25.58 -1.51
CA VAL A 221 -7.83 25.18 -2.60
C VAL A 221 -9.12 24.52 -2.08
N LEU A 222 -9.02 23.64 -1.08
CA LEU A 222 -10.17 22.88 -0.57
C LEU A 222 -11.16 23.77 0.19
N ASP A 223 -10.65 24.67 1.03
CA ASP A 223 -11.44 25.64 1.81
C ASP A 223 -12.19 26.65 0.91
N LYS A 224 -11.52 27.16 -0.14
CA LYS A 224 -12.15 28.00 -1.17
C LYS A 224 -13.27 27.29 -1.95
N LYS A 225 -13.31 25.96 -1.92
CA LYS A 225 -14.39 25.12 -2.48
C LYS A 225 -15.35 24.58 -1.40
N ASN A 226 -15.22 25.03 -0.15
CA ASN A 226 -15.97 24.58 1.03
C ASN A 226 -15.91 23.05 1.24
N VAL A 227 -14.84 22.39 0.78
CA VAL A 227 -14.66 20.94 0.89
C VAL A 227 -14.13 20.60 2.27
N LYS A 228 -15.02 20.58 3.26
CA LYS A 228 -14.72 20.36 4.68
C LYS A 228 -14.55 18.90 5.09
N ARG A 229 -15.09 17.95 4.31
CA ARG A 229 -14.97 16.49 4.57
C ARG A 229 -14.59 15.73 3.30
N ILE A 230 -13.73 14.72 3.46
CA ILE A 230 -13.34 13.74 2.42
C ILE A 230 -14.60 13.10 1.80
N PRO A 231 -14.87 13.25 0.49
CA PRO A 231 -16.02 12.59 -0.14
C PRO A 231 -15.88 11.06 -0.15
N SER A 232 -16.98 10.35 0.14
CA SER A 232 -16.96 8.90 0.42
C SER A 232 -16.40 8.02 -0.70
N GLN A 233 -16.51 8.44 -1.95
CA GLN A 233 -15.97 7.73 -3.12
C GLN A 233 -14.43 7.66 -3.14
N TYR A 234 -13.74 8.54 -2.42
CA TYR A 234 -12.27 8.53 -2.28
C TYR A 234 -11.81 7.73 -1.05
N ILE A 235 -12.72 7.38 -0.13
CA ILE A 235 -12.41 6.63 1.09
C ILE A 235 -12.35 5.13 0.78
N LEU A 236 -11.14 4.63 0.51
CA LEU A 236 -10.94 3.21 0.20
C LEU A 236 -11.10 2.32 1.43
N ASN A 237 -11.99 1.32 1.36
CA ASN A 237 -12.32 0.42 2.48
C ASN A 237 -11.09 -0.16 3.23
N ARG A 238 -10.03 -0.51 2.50
CA ARG A 238 -8.76 -1.06 3.04
C ARG A 238 -8.00 -0.13 4.01
N PHE A 239 -8.38 1.15 4.08
CA PHE A 239 -7.73 2.18 4.89
C PHE A 239 -8.61 2.67 6.05
N ARG A 240 -9.86 2.20 6.14
CA ARG A 240 -10.82 2.64 7.17
C ARG A 240 -10.61 1.90 8.50
N ARG A 241 -10.91 2.55 9.63
CA ARG A 241 -10.89 1.93 10.97
C ARG A 241 -11.85 0.72 11.09
N ASP A 242 -12.99 0.76 10.39
CA ASP A 242 -14.01 -0.31 10.36
C ASP A 242 -13.76 -1.39 9.28
N ALA A 243 -12.61 -1.40 8.59
CA ALA A 243 -12.34 -2.29 7.45
C ALA A 243 -12.64 -3.78 7.74
N LYS A 244 -12.30 -4.26 8.95
CA LYS A 244 -12.50 -5.65 9.36
C LYS A 244 -13.97 -5.99 9.65
N ALA A 245 -14.78 -5.05 10.16
CA ALA A 245 -16.17 -5.30 10.53
C ALA A 245 -17.02 -5.78 9.32
N LYS A 246 -16.76 -5.22 8.13
CA LYS A 246 -17.43 -5.57 6.88
C LYS A 246 -16.86 -6.82 6.18
N SER A 247 -15.77 -7.40 6.70
CA SER A 247 -15.18 -8.64 6.15
C SER A 247 -15.56 -9.90 6.93
N ILE A 248 -16.16 -9.76 8.12
CA ILE A 248 -16.60 -10.89 8.94
C ILE A 248 -17.96 -11.41 8.42
N THR A 249 -18.86 -10.51 8.01
CA THR A 249 -20.17 -10.87 7.47
C THR A 249 -20.12 -11.76 6.22
N SER A 250 -19.04 -11.71 5.42
CA SER A 250 -18.88 -12.61 4.26
C SER A 250 -18.50 -14.05 4.61
N TYR A 251 -18.22 -14.37 5.88
CA TYR A 251 -17.91 -15.74 6.33
C TYR A 251 -19.09 -16.45 7.00
N ASN A 252 -20.21 -15.77 7.26
CA ASN A 252 -21.42 -16.37 7.83
C ASN A 252 -22.25 -17.22 6.83
N GLY A 253 -21.64 -17.61 5.71
CA GLY A 253 -22.29 -18.36 4.61
C GLY A 253 -22.31 -19.88 4.77
N PHE A 254 -21.84 -20.42 5.91
CA PHE A 254 -21.94 -21.85 6.23
C PHE A 254 -22.73 -22.02 7.52
N GLY A 255 -23.82 -22.80 7.43
CA GLY A 255 -24.70 -23.12 8.55
C GLY A 255 -23.99 -23.98 9.61
N ILE A 256 -24.58 -23.99 10.81
CA ILE A 256 -24.08 -24.78 11.94
C ILE A 256 -24.36 -26.27 11.66
N HIS A 257 -23.36 -26.99 11.14
CA HIS A 257 -23.28 -28.44 11.25
C HIS A 257 -21.84 -28.91 11.50
N ASP A 258 -21.63 -29.29 12.75
CA ASP A 258 -20.64 -30.20 13.34
C ASP A 258 -19.37 -30.56 12.55
N ASN A 259 -18.23 -30.09 13.07
CA ASN A 259 -16.97 -30.82 12.97
C ASN A 259 -16.12 -30.61 14.24
N PRO A 260 -15.75 -31.67 15.00
CA PRO A 260 -14.95 -31.54 16.22
C PRO A 260 -13.56 -30.88 16.02
N LYS A 261 -13.08 -30.75 14.79
CA LYS A 261 -11.78 -30.14 14.44
C LYS A 261 -11.82 -28.61 14.25
N GLU A 262 -12.91 -27.94 14.63
CA GLU A 262 -12.91 -26.48 14.88
C GLU A 262 -11.72 -26.10 15.80
N SER A 263 -10.87 -25.17 15.35
CA SER A 263 -9.61 -24.88 16.04
C SER A 263 -9.82 -24.20 17.40
N MET A 264 -8.85 -24.36 18.30
CA MET A 264 -8.86 -23.64 19.59
C MET A 264 -9.02 -22.13 19.41
N GLY A 265 -8.45 -21.55 18.35
CA GLY A 265 -8.61 -20.13 18.01
C GLY A 265 -10.04 -19.73 17.67
N LYS A 266 -10.83 -20.59 17.01
CA LYS A 266 -12.26 -20.31 16.76
C LYS A 266 -13.06 -20.31 18.06
N ARG A 267 -12.90 -21.34 18.89
CA ARG A 267 -13.57 -21.43 20.21
C ARG A 267 -13.16 -20.27 21.12
N TYR A 268 -11.87 -19.93 21.17
CA TYR A 268 -11.36 -18.77 21.91
C TYR A 268 -11.95 -17.46 21.41
N ASN A 269 -11.96 -17.19 20.10
CA ASN A 269 -12.53 -15.96 19.54
C ASN A 269 -14.04 -15.83 19.80
N HIS A 270 -14.79 -16.94 19.81
CA HIS A 270 -16.19 -16.95 20.21
C HIS A 270 -16.35 -16.64 21.70
N LEU A 271 -15.61 -17.32 22.59
CA LEU A 271 -15.63 -17.05 24.03
C LEU A 271 -15.23 -15.61 24.36
N CYS A 272 -14.18 -15.07 23.73
CA CYS A 272 -13.76 -13.68 23.89
C CYS A 272 -14.71 -12.66 23.24
N ARG A 273 -15.66 -13.08 22.40
CA ARG A 273 -16.78 -12.24 21.97
C ARG A 273 -17.89 -12.25 23.02
N ASN A 274 -18.37 -13.43 23.41
CA ASN A 274 -19.42 -13.59 24.42
C ASN A 274 -19.03 -12.94 25.75
N PHE A 275 -17.77 -13.08 26.18
CA PHE A 275 -17.25 -12.44 27.40
C PHE A 275 -17.27 -10.91 27.32
N ARG A 276 -17.05 -10.30 26.14
CA ARG A 276 -17.18 -8.84 25.96
C ARG A 276 -18.63 -8.39 25.98
N GLU A 277 -19.55 -9.15 25.39
CA GLU A 277 -20.98 -8.87 25.43
C GLU A 277 -21.50 -8.98 26.88
N ILE A 278 -21.10 -10.01 27.62
CA ILE A 278 -21.43 -10.20 29.05
C ILE A 278 -20.79 -9.11 29.93
N ALA A 279 -19.50 -8.79 29.74
CA ALA A 279 -18.81 -7.77 30.54
C ALA A 279 -19.37 -6.36 30.32
N SER A 280 -19.77 -6.03 29.08
CA SER A 280 -20.43 -4.75 28.78
C SER A 280 -21.76 -4.62 29.50
N PHE A 281 -22.58 -5.68 29.48
CA PHE A 281 -23.87 -5.70 30.19
C PHE A 281 -23.71 -5.73 31.72
N ALA A 282 -22.72 -6.46 32.23
CA ALA A 282 -22.43 -6.52 33.65
C ALA A 282 -21.92 -5.19 34.23
N ALA A 283 -21.18 -4.40 33.44
CA ALA A 283 -20.70 -3.08 33.83
C ALA A 283 -21.83 -2.04 34.05
N GLU A 284 -23.01 -2.26 33.46
CA GLU A 284 -24.20 -1.42 33.67
C GLU A 284 -24.96 -1.78 34.96
N HIS A 285 -24.64 -2.91 35.61
CA HIS A 285 -25.34 -3.44 36.78
C HIS A 285 -24.35 -3.96 37.85
N GLU A 286 -24.16 -3.19 38.91
CA GLU A 286 -23.22 -3.45 40.02
C GLU A 286 -23.19 -4.91 40.53
N LYS A 287 -24.37 -5.50 40.79
CA LYS A 287 -24.49 -6.91 41.21
C LYS A 287 -23.99 -7.92 40.17
N LEU A 288 -24.15 -7.65 38.87
CA LEU A 288 -23.63 -8.51 37.80
C LEU A 288 -22.11 -8.35 37.65
N THR A 289 -21.56 -7.16 37.92
CA THR A 289 -20.11 -6.94 38.01
C THR A 289 -19.49 -7.82 39.10
N GLU A 290 -20.13 -7.98 40.27
CA GLU A 290 -19.66 -8.93 41.30
C GLU A 290 -19.63 -10.38 40.82
N TYR A 291 -20.69 -10.84 40.14
CA TYR A 291 -20.74 -12.21 39.58
C TYR A 291 -19.68 -12.47 38.50
N VAL A 292 -19.37 -11.49 37.65
CA VAL A 292 -18.32 -11.62 36.61
C VAL A 292 -16.90 -11.60 37.20
N ASN A 293 -16.70 -10.91 38.33
CA ASN A 293 -15.42 -10.85 39.03
C ASN A 293 -15.16 -12.07 39.96
N ALA A 294 -16.11 -13.00 40.09
CA ALA A 294 -15.93 -14.19 40.92
C ALA A 294 -14.84 -15.13 40.35
N PRO A 295 -13.79 -15.48 41.14
CA PRO A 295 -12.65 -16.25 40.62
C PRO A 295 -13.05 -17.69 40.27
N LEU A 296 -12.76 -18.10 39.02
CA LEU A 296 -13.04 -19.44 38.49
C LEU A 296 -12.27 -20.53 39.26
N ARG A 297 -12.92 -21.15 40.24
CA ARG A 297 -12.41 -22.31 40.97
C ARG A 297 -12.48 -23.57 40.10
N CYS A 298 -11.52 -23.73 39.19
CA CYS A 298 -11.33 -24.99 38.46
C CYS A 298 -10.80 -26.10 39.40
N SER A 299 -11.71 -26.96 39.87
CA SER A 299 -11.37 -28.29 40.36
C SER A 299 -10.60 -29.05 39.27
N LYS A 300 -9.41 -29.56 39.57
CA LYS A 300 -8.72 -30.48 38.66
C LYS A 300 -9.34 -31.87 38.78
N VAL A 301 -9.84 -32.38 37.66
CA VAL A 301 -10.20 -33.77 37.39
C VAL A 301 -9.65 -34.10 36.00
#